data_AF-A0A327S4S6-F1
#
_entry.id   AF-A0A327S4S6-F1
#
_cell.length_a   1.000
_cell.length_b   1.000
_cell.length_c   1.000
_cell.angle_alpha   90.00
_cell.angle_beta   90.00
_cell.angle_gamma   90.00
#
_symmetry.space_group_name_H-M   'P 1'
#
loop_
_entity.id
_entity.type
_entity.pdbx_description
1 polymer ?
#
loop_
_entity_poly.entity_id
_entity_poly.type
_entity_poly.pdbx_seq_one_letter_code
_entity_poly.pdbx_strand_id
1 'polypeptide(L)' 'MKGLAEALVVNYKVSVHRACEVTKFCRSMWYYKKLGRDDQVIRMRMKEIAETRVRYGSERI' A
#
# COMPACT_ATOMS: atom_id res chain seq x y z
N MET A 1 -3.17 2.01 10.72
CA MET A 1 -4.58 1.56 10.84
C MET A 1 -4.74 0.05 10.87
N LYS A 2 -4.07 -0.74 10.01
CA LYS A 2 -4.12 -2.22 10.04
C LYS A 2 -3.89 -2.83 11.43
N GLY A 3 -2.89 -2.33 12.17
CA GLY A 3 -2.56 -2.82 13.52
C GLY A 3 -3.69 -2.71 14.56
N LEU A 4 -4.58 -1.72 14.46
CA LEU A 4 -5.74 -1.60 15.37
C LEU A 4 -6.78 -2.68 15.07
N ALA A 5 -7.03 -2.95 13.79
CA ALA A 5 -7.92 -4.03 13.39
C ALA A 5 -7.33 -5.41 13.76
N GLU A 6 -6.00 -5.58 13.64
CA GLU A 6 -5.29 -6.78 14.11
C GLU A 6 -5.43 -7.00 15.62
N ALA A 7 -5.27 -5.94 16.42
CA ALA A 7 -5.46 -6.01 17.87
C ALA A 7 -6.88 -6.46 18.24
N LEU A 8 -7.91 -5.99 17.53
CA LEU A 8 -9.29 -6.42 17.75
C LEU A 8 -9.49 -7.91 17.46
N VAL A 9 -8.97 -8.39 16.33
CA VAL A 9 -9.07 -9.81 15.95
C VAL A 9 -8.33 -10.70 16.95
N VAL A 10 -7.14 -10.31 17.39
CA VAL A 10 -6.31 -11.11 18.30
C VAL A 10 -6.87 -11.12 19.72
N ASN A 11 -7.18 -9.94 20.28
CA ASN A 11 -7.57 -9.81 21.69
C ASN A 11 -9.03 -10.18 21.94
N TYR A 12 -9.92 -9.86 21.00
CA TYR A 12 -11.37 -10.02 21.17
C TYR A 12 -11.96 -11.12 20.28
N LYS A 13 -11.13 -11.84 19.50
CA LYS A 13 -11.56 -12.96 18.63
C LYS A 13 -12.69 -12.58 17.65
N VAL A 14 -12.82 -11.29 17.32
CA VAL A 14 -13.85 -10.81 16.39
C VAL A 14 -13.48 -11.17 14.95
N SER A 15 -14.48 -11.27 14.08
CA SER A 15 -14.23 -11.46 12.66
C SER A 15 -13.49 -10.26 12.08
N VAL A 16 -12.64 -10.51 11.08
CA VAL A 16 -11.95 -9.47 10.30
C VAL A 16 -12.92 -8.43 9.76
N HIS A 17 -14.15 -8.85 9.41
CA HIS A 17 -15.18 -7.92 8.96
C HIS A 17 -15.45 -6.83 9.98
N ARG A 18 -15.73 -7.25 11.22
CA ARG A 18 -16.18 -6.38 12.30
C ARG A 18 -15.02 -5.51 12.78
N ALA A 19 -13.80 -6.06 12.82
CA ALA A 19 -12.60 -5.30 13.11
C ALA A 19 -12.36 -4.17 12.09
N CYS A 20 -12.48 -4.46 10.80
CA CYS A 20 -12.32 -3.46 9.73
C CYS A 20 -13.42 -2.38 9.77
N GLU A 21 -14.66 -2.76 10.04
CA GLU A 21 -15.79 -1.82 10.11
C GLU A 21 -15.66 -0.84 11.28
N VAL A 22 -15.30 -1.35 12.47
CA VAL A 22 -15.11 -0.54 13.68
C VAL A 22 -13.94 0.42 13.53
N THR A 23 -12.84 -0.04 12.93
CA THR A 23 -11.63 0.78 12.74
C THR A 23 -11.66 1.65 11.49
N LYS A 24 -12.77 1.62 10.72
CA LYS A 24 -12.92 2.27 9.41
C LYS A 24 -11.77 1.90 8.45
N PHE A 25 -11.23 0.70 8.59
CA PHE A 25 -10.17 0.18 7.74
C PHE A 25 -10.76 -0.54 6.53
N CYS A 26 -10.23 -0.26 5.34
CA CYS A 26 -10.72 -0.89 4.13
C CYS A 26 -10.42 -2.39 4.12
N ARG A 27 -11.46 -3.21 3.92
CA ARG A 27 -11.36 -4.67 3.96
C ARG A 27 -10.42 -5.24 2.90
N SER A 28 -10.35 -4.64 1.71
CA SER A 28 -9.41 -5.08 0.66
C SER A 28 -7.95 -4.91 1.08
N MET A 29 -7.65 -3.84 1.84
CA MET A 29 -6.31 -3.58 2.37
C MET A 29 -5.89 -4.58 3.46
N TRP A 30 -6.85 -5.27 4.10
CA TRP A 30 -6.53 -6.32 5.08
C TRP A 30 -5.78 -7.49 4.45
N TYR A 31 -6.23 -7.92 3.27
CA TYR A 31 -5.63 -9.02 2.52
C TYR A 31 -4.50 -8.57 1.60
N TYR A 32 -4.35 -7.26 1.39
CA TYR A 32 -3.29 -6.72 0.58
C TYR A 32 -1.92 -7.10 1.16
N LYS A 33 -1.15 -7.85 0.38
CA LYS A 33 0.27 -8.10 0.63
C LYS A 33 1.04 -7.35 -0.43
N LYS A 34 1.96 -6.48 -0.01
CA LYS A 34 2.91 -5.85 -0.92
C LYS A 34 3.80 -6.95 -1.48
N LEU A 35 3.55 -7.37 -2.72
CA LEU A 35 4.55 -8.12 -3.48
C LEU A 35 5.64 -7.12 -3.86
N GLY A 36 6.80 -7.22 -3.19
CA GLY A 36 7.99 -6.52 -3.62
C GLY A 36 8.44 -7.13 -4.94
N ARG A 37 8.10 -6.50 -6.05
CA ARG A 37 8.72 -6.79 -7.33
C ARG A 37 10.07 -6.06 -7.35
N ASP A 38 11.11 -6.70 -7.88
CA ASP A 38 12.43 -6.07 -8.01
C ASP A 38 12.39 -5.01 -9.12
N ASP A 39 11.69 -3.91 -8.84
CA ASP A 39 11.51 -2.80 -9.75
C ASP A 39 12.64 -1.77 -9.60
N GLN A 40 13.79 -2.15 -9.02
CA GLN A 40 14.89 -1.20 -8.81
C GLN A 40 15.36 -0.61 -10.14
N VAL A 41 15.51 -1.46 -11.17
CA VAL A 41 15.89 -1.04 -12.52
C VAL A 41 14.84 -0.10 -13.13
N ILE A 42 13.55 -0.43 -13.00
CA ILE A 42 12.45 0.41 -13.49
C ILE A 42 12.48 1.77 -12.81
N ARG A 43 12.58 1.81 -11.48
CA ARG A 43 12.62 3.06 -10.71
C ARG A 43 13.83 3.91 -11.06
N MET A 44 15.00 3.29 -11.25
CA MET A 44 16.21 3.99 -11.68
C MET A 44 16.01 4.63 -13.04
N ARG A 45 15.42 3.90 -14.00
CA ARG A 45 15.13 4.43 -15.33
C ARG A 45 14.09 5.55 -15.31
N MET A 46 13.03 5.41 -14.51
CA MET A 46 12.04 6.47 -14.33
C MET A 46 12.68 7.75 -13.77
N LYS A 47 13.62 7.61 -12.82
CA LYS A 47 14.35 8.75 -12.24
C LYS A 47 15.24 9.45 -13.27
N GLU A 48 15.97 8.70 -14.07
CA GLU A 48 16.79 9.23 -15.17
C GLU A 48 15.94 9.99 -16.20
N ILE A 49 14.78 9.45 -16.57
CA ILE A 49 13.84 10.12 -17.48
C ILE A 49 13.30 11.41 -16.85
N ALA A 50 12.95 11.39 -15.56
CA ALA A 50 12.49 12.58 -14.84
C ALA A 50 13.57 13.69 -14.81
N GLU A 51 14.83 13.30 -14.55
CA GLU A 51 15.97 14.22 -14.48
C GLU A 51 16.29 14.83 -15.85
N THR A 52 16.15 14.05 -16.93
CA THR A 52 16.36 14.55 -18.30
C THR A 52 15.18 15.37 -18.82
N ARG A 53 13.95 15.07 -18.39
CA ARG A 53 12.71 15.69 -18.86
C ARG A 53 11.99 16.52 -17.80
N VAL A 54 12.73 17.33 -17.03
CA VAL A 54 12.24 18.13 -15.89
C VAL A 54 10.92 18.87 -16.14
N ARG A 55 10.68 19.32 -17.38
CA ARG A 55 9.50 20.11 -17.75
C ARG A 55 8.21 19.30 -17.84
N TYR A 56 8.31 18.00 -18.07
CA TYR A 56 7.17 17.09 -18.20
C TYR A 56 7.16 16.24 -16.93
N GLY A 57 6.18 16.45 -16.06
CA GLY A 57 6.07 15.72 -14.80
C GLY A 57 5.85 14.21 -14.99
N SER A 58 5.36 13.54 -13.94
CA SER A 58 5.21 12.08 -13.92
C SER A 58 4.30 11.47 -14.99
N GLU A 59 3.50 12.27 -15.69
CA GLU A 59 2.61 11.83 -16.77
C GLU A 59 3.34 11.37 -18.05
N ARG A 60 4.62 11.72 -18.21
CA ARG A 60 5.41 11.43 -19.43
C ARG A 60 6.61 10.51 -19.18
N ILE A 61 6.61 9.80 -18.05
CA ILE A 61 7.65 8.87 -17.60
C ILE A 61 7.19 7.43 -17.83
#